data_AF-A0A2Z3V6Z3-F1
#
_entry.id   AF-A0A2Z3V6Z3-F1
#
_cell.length_a   1.000
_cell.length_b   1.000
_cell.length_c   1.000
_cell.angle_alpha   90.00
_cell.angle_beta   90.00
_cell.angle_gamma   90.00
#
_symmetry.space_group_name_H-M   'P 1'
#
loop_
_entity.id
_entity.type
_entity.pdbx_description
1 polymer ?
#
loop_
_entity_poly.entity_id
_entity_poly.type
_entity_poly.pdbx_seq_one_letter_code
_entity_poly.pdbx_strand_id
1 'polypeptide(L)'
;MSKYRFPRPLMSAMGATVVAGAVLAASPALASSLSATTVSGAVQTSARALTAPVNLGQTASLSGARAEVSTYGQDVSNYQADHDWDASPAKFGIVKATEGLDFRDKAFARHWSQLAKKGIVRGAYHFAHPANNPIAEADFFLAVVNQQPAKPGDLLALDLETTDGRSVSEVNAWAKAWLARVQAKTGVKPMVYSSWNFANTYGAGLAQYPLWVAFYSGGIVTPPADWKSWAIHQYSETPIDQDISTLTPDQLRALGRPA
;
A
#
# COMPACT_ATOMS: atom_id res chain seq x y z
N MET A 1 7.12 -13.08 17.67
CA MET A 1 6.64 -14.41 17.23
C MET A 1 5.55 -14.13 16.19
N SER A 2 5.92 -14.33 14.92
CA SER A 2 5.16 -13.90 13.73
C SER A 2 3.93 -14.79 13.49
N LYS A 3 2.87 -14.23 12.90
CA LYS A 3 1.58 -14.88 12.55
C LYS A 3 1.74 -16.09 11.60
N TYR A 4 2.92 -16.29 11.02
CA TYR A 4 3.16 -17.35 10.04
C TYR A 4 3.64 -18.66 10.69
N ARG A 5 2.71 -19.59 10.91
CA ARG A 5 3.05 -21.01 11.06
C ARG A 5 2.21 -21.90 10.14
N PHE A 6 2.33 -21.68 8.83
CA PHE A 6 2.05 -22.70 7.82
C PHE A 6 3.25 -22.87 6.87
N PRO A 7 3.60 -24.10 6.49
CA PRO A 7 4.81 -24.41 5.74
C PRO A 7 4.71 -23.96 4.28
N ARG A 8 5.75 -23.30 3.78
CA ARG A 8 5.91 -22.98 2.35
C ARG A 8 6.04 -24.28 1.52
N PRO A 9 5.41 -24.41 0.34
CA PRO A 9 5.79 -25.45 -0.60
C PRO A 9 7.20 -25.15 -1.15
N LEU A 10 8.06 -26.16 -1.13
CA LEU A 10 9.39 -26.14 -1.72
C LEU A 10 9.29 -25.85 -3.24
N MET A 11 9.75 -24.68 -3.68
CA MET A 11 10.01 -24.44 -5.10
C MET A 11 11.26 -25.21 -5.52
N SER A 12 11.06 -26.28 -6.27
CA SER A 12 12.13 -26.97 -7.00
C SER A 12 12.63 -26.04 -8.09
N ALA A 13 13.93 -25.71 -8.06
CA ALA A 13 14.59 -24.92 -9.08
C ALA A 13 14.58 -25.65 -10.43
N MET A 14 13.98 -25.05 -11.46
CA MET A 14 14.27 -25.39 -12.85
C MET A 14 15.22 -24.34 -13.41
N GLY A 15 16.42 -24.78 -13.77
CA GLY A 15 17.45 -23.97 -14.40
C GLY A 15 17.05 -23.57 -15.82
N ALA A 16 17.19 -22.28 -16.14
CA ALA A 16 17.11 -21.77 -17.49
C ALA A 16 18.53 -21.58 -18.05
N THR A 17 18.87 -22.37 -19.07
CA THR A 17 20.08 -22.20 -19.87
C THR A 17 19.86 -21.05 -20.86
N VAL A 18 20.71 -20.03 -20.80
CA VAL A 18 20.81 -18.94 -21.79
C VAL A 18 21.73 -19.40 -22.92
N VAL A 19 21.25 -19.33 -24.16
CA VAL A 19 22.09 -19.44 -25.36
C VAL A 19 22.12 -18.06 -26.03
N ALA A 20 23.33 -17.52 -26.16
CA ALA A 20 23.62 -16.27 -26.85
C ALA A 20 23.58 -16.46 -28.38
N GLY A 21 23.01 -15.48 -29.09
CA GLY A 21 23.05 -15.39 -30.54
C GLY A 21 23.08 -13.92 -30.96
N ALA A 22 24.24 -13.46 -31.42
CA ALA A 22 24.45 -12.15 -32.02
C ALA A 22 24.26 -12.23 -33.55
N VAL A 23 23.58 -11.25 -34.15
CA VAL A 23 23.73 -10.92 -35.59
C VAL A 23 23.59 -9.42 -35.82
N LEU A 24 24.49 -8.89 -36.65
CA LEU A 24 24.75 -7.52 -37.09
C LEU A 24 23.72 -6.95 -38.09
N ALA A 25 23.82 -5.61 -38.25
CA ALA A 25 23.60 -4.79 -39.47
C ALA A 25 22.13 -4.51 -39.87
N ALA A 26 21.72 -3.37 -40.45
CA ALA A 26 22.36 -2.14 -40.93
C ALA A 26 21.30 -1.01 -40.98
N SER A 27 21.74 0.24 -40.90
CA SER A 27 20.94 1.43 -41.28
C SER A 27 21.11 1.75 -42.77
N PRO A 28 20.18 2.53 -43.35
CA PRO A 28 20.57 3.59 -44.27
C PRO A 28 20.00 4.96 -43.89
N ALA A 29 20.79 5.97 -44.24
CA ALA A 29 20.60 7.40 -44.07
C ALA A 29 19.53 7.99 -45.01
N LEU A 30 19.07 9.21 -44.71
CA LEU A 30 18.77 10.24 -45.72
C LEU A 30 19.01 11.63 -45.13
N ALA A 31 19.91 12.37 -45.78
CA ALA A 31 20.28 13.75 -45.52
C ALA A 31 19.37 14.71 -46.30
N SER A 32 19.20 15.93 -45.82
CA SER A 32 18.80 17.07 -46.65
C SER A 32 19.42 18.35 -46.08
N SER A 33 20.34 18.89 -46.87
CA SER A 33 21.08 20.15 -46.71
C SER A 33 20.23 21.36 -47.09
N LEU A 34 20.41 22.51 -46.42
CA LEU A 34 20.19 23.82 -47.04
C LEU A 34 21.24 24.84 -46.57
N SER A 35 21.71 25.58 -47.58
CA SER A 35 22.93 26.38 -47.73
C SER A 35 23.14 27.56 -46.78
N ALA A 36 24.43 27.84 -46.55
CA ALA A 36 24.95 29.08 -45.98
C ALA A 36 24.88 30.24 -46.98
N THR A 37 24.75 31.46 -46.48
CA THR A 37 25.14 32.67 -47.20
C THR A 37 25.89 33.56 -46.23
N THR A 38 27.14 33.85 -46.57
CA THR A 38 28.05 34.77 -45.89
C THR A 38 27.96 36.15 -46.54
N VAL A 39 28.00 37.20 -45.73
CA VAL A 39 28.43 38.54 -46.19
C VAL A 39 29.42 39.08 -45.15
N SER A 40 30.65 39.33 -45.62
CA SER A 40 31.73 39.99 -44.88
C SER A 40 31.58 41.50 -44.90
N GLY A 41 31.92 42.15 -43.80
CA GLY A 41 32.13 43.60 -43.72
C GLY A 41 32.81 43.99 -42.41
N ALA A 42 34.09 44.34 -42.49
CA ALA A 42 34.94 44.89 -41.42
C ALA A 42 34.63 46.42 -41.25
N VAL A 43 34.97 47.21 -40.22
CA VAL A 43 36.12 47.39 -39.31
C VAL A 43 35.69 48.34 -38.16
N GLN A 44 36.46 48.37 -37.07
CA GLN A 44 36.73 49.47 -36.10
C GLN A 44 36.01 49.52 -34.74
N THR A 45 36.76 49.00 -33.76
CA THR A 45 37.03 49.47 -32.40
C THR A 45 36.39 50.78 -31.93
N SER A 46 35.66 50.70 -30.82
CA SER A 46 35.68 51.70 -29.74
C SER A 46 35.26 51.02 -28.44
N ALA A 47 36.19 50.93 -27.49
CA ALA A 47 35.96 50.44 -26.15
C ALA A 47 35.02 51.38 -25.39
N ARG A 48 33.93 50.85 -24.84
CA ARG A 48 33.19 51.48 -23.75
C ARG A 48 32.88 50.42 -22.71
N ALA A 49 33.55 50.53 -21.57
CA ALA A 49 33.24 49.79 -20.37
C ALA A 49 31.82 50.14 -19.93
N LEU A 50 30.93 49.14 -19.90
CA LEU A 50 29.68 49.18 -19.15
C LEU A 50 29.78 48.05 -18.14
N THR A 51 30.19 48.43 -16.93
CA THR A 51 30.10 47.62 -15.71
C THR A 51 28.63 47.35 -15.42
N ALA A 52 28.11 46.24 -15.92
CA ALA A 52 26.88 45.65 -15.42
C ALA A 52 27.24 44.82 -14.17
N PRO A 53 26.59 45.05 -13.01
CA PRO A 53 26.82 44.20 -11.86
C PRO A 53 26.33 42.77 -12.19
N VAL A 54 27.25 41.82 -12.12
CA VAL A 54 26.90 40.39 -12.11
C VAL A 54 26.16 40.17 -10.80
N ASN A 55 24.86 39.93 -10.89
CA ASN A 55 24.03 39.58 -9.75
C ASN A 55 24.35 38.12 -9.35
N LEU A 56 25.46 37.92 -8.64
CA LEU A 56 25.85 36.66 -7.99
C LEU A 56 24.97 36.46 -6.74
N GLY A 57 23.69 36.20 -6.98
CA GLY A 57 22.68 36.18 -5.93
C GLY A 57 21.43 35.41 -6.32
N GLN A 58 21.56 34.36 -7.12
CA GLN A 58 20.52 33.35 -7.26
C GLN A 58 21.12 32.00 -6.87
N THR A 59 21.29 31.81 -5.56
CA THR A 59 21.26 30.46 -5.02
C THR A 59 19.89 29.90 -5.37
N ALA A 60 19.82 29.11 -6.44
CA ALA A 60 18.68 28.24 -6.67
C ALA A 60 18.52 27.42 -5.39
N SER A 61 17.54 27.79 -4.56
CA SER A 61 17.08 26.93 -3.50
C SER A 61 16.67 25.65 -4.18
N LEU A 62 17.49 24.61 -4.07
CA LEU A 62 17.05 23.24 -4.28
C LEU A 62 15.83 23.11 -3.37
N SER A 63 14.64 23.18 -3.96
CA SER A 63 13.40 22.97 -3.23
C SER A 63 13.60 21.68 -2.48
N GLY A 64 13.66 21.77 -1.15
CA GLY A 64 13.85 20.61 -0.31
C GLY A 64 12.86 19.56 -0.79
N ALA A 65 13.37 18.41 -1.22
CA ALA A 65 12.55 17.22 -1.23
C ALA A 65 12.01 17.16 0.20
N ARG A 66 10.72 17.51 0.38
CA ARG A 66 10.06 17.24 1.64
C ARG A 66 10.29 15.75 1.82
N ALA A 67 10.97 15.37 2.91
CA ALA A 67 10.90 14.00 3.36
C ALA A 67 9.40 13.70 3.38
N GLU A 68 8.94 12.81 2.49
CA GLU A 68 7.56 12.37 2.44
C GLU A 68 7.22 11.94 3.86
N VAL A 69 6.38 12.72 4.55
CA VAL A 69 6.07 12.47 5.95
C VAL A 69 5.30 11.17 5.97
N SER A 70 5.99 10.11 6.37
CA SER A 70 5.41 8.79 6.42
C SER A 70 4.80 8.58 7.81
N THR A 71 3.53 8.22 7.84
CA THR A 71 2.84 7.90 9.08
C THR A 71 3.18 6.46 9.45
N TYR A 72 3.76 6.26 10.63
CA TYR A 72 4.08 4.92 11.15
C TYR A 72 2.87 4.28 11.81
N GLY A 73 2.71 2.97 11.61
CA GLY A 73 1.71 2.16 12.27
C GLY A 73 2.14 0.71 12.47
N GLN A 74 1.25 -0.05 13.10
CA GLN A 74 1.44 -1.46 13.40
C GLN A 74 0.09 -2.18 13.31
N ASP A 75 0.08 -3.42 12.87
CA ASP A 75 -1.08 -4.28 13.01
C ASP A 75 -0.84 -5.44 14.00
N VAL A 76 -1.90 -5.81 14.72
CA VAL A 76 -1.84 -6.77 15.82
C VAL A 76 -3.02 -7.73 15.82
N SER A 77 -2.84 -8.81 16.56
CA SER A 77 -3.84 -9.84 16.82
C SER A 77 -3.67 -10.39 18.24
N ASN A 78 -4.39 -11.46 18.57
CA ASN A 78 -4.18 -12.24 19.78
C ASN A 78 -2.74 -12.73 19.99
N TYR A 79 -1.91 -12.84 18.94
CA TYR A 79 -0.48 -13.16 19.07
C TYR A 79 0.33 -12.06 19.77
N GLN A 80 -0.20 -10.84 19.83
CA GLN A 80 0.39 -9.70 20.52
C GLN A 80 -0.57 -9.18 21.61
N ALA A 81 -1.26 -10.09 22.31
CA ALA A 81 -2.32 -9.75 23.27
C ALA A 81 -1.93 -8.66 24.29
N ASP A 82 -0.66 -8.66 24.73
CA ASP A 82 -0.12 -7.73 25.73
C ASP A 82 0.65 -6.56 25.11
N HIS A 83 0.54 -6.31 23.80
CA HIS A 83 1.20 -5.18 23.14
C HIS A 83 0.92 -3.87 23.89
N ASP A 84 2.00 -3.14 24.16
CA ASP A 84 2.00 -1.88 24.88
C ASP A 84 1.90 -0.72 23.91
N TRP A 85 0.66 -0.27 23.69
CA TRP A 85 0.40 0.92 22.90
C TRP A 85 0.93 2.20 23.54
N ASP A 86 1.22 2.23 24.86
CA ASP A 86 1.78 3.41 25.51
C ASP A 86 3.24 3.64 25.15
N ALA A 87 4.01 2.57 25.02
CA ALA A 87 5.38 2.61 24.53
C ALA A 87 5.49 2.70 22.99
N SER A 88 4.41 2.45 22.25
CA SER A 88 4.42 2.47 20.78
C SER A 88 4.43 3.90 20.21
N PRO A 89 5.30 4.20 19.20
CA PRO A 89 5.26 5.48 18.48
C PRO A 89 4.18 5.53 17.39
N ALA A 90 3.41 4.45 17.21
CA ALA A 90 2.40 4.31 16.16
C ALA A 90 1.36 5.44 16.16
N LYS A 91 0.99 5.89 14.95
CA LYS A 91 -0.05 6.88 14.70
C LYS A 91 -1.32 6.25 14.12
N PHE A 92 -1.23 5.03 13.61
CA PHE A 92 -2.36 4.15 13.38
C PHE A 92 -2.08 2.74 13.86
N GLY A 93 -3.14 1.96 14.12
CA GLY A 93 -3.03 0.52 14.31
C GLY A 93 -4.24 -0.24 13.78
N ILE A 94 -4.02 -1.39 13.14
CA ILE A 94 -5.09 -2.26 12.64
C ILE A 94 -5.11 -3.55 13.46
N VAL A 95 -6.29 -3.95 13.94
CA VAL A 95 -6.44 -5.03 14.93
C VAL A 95 -7.29 -6.13 14.35
N LYS A 96 -6.83 -7.38 14.46
CA LYS A 96 -7.66 -8.54 14.08
C LYS A 96 -8.92 -8.55 14.92
N ALA A 97 -10.08 -8.64 14.26
CA ALA A 97 -11.36 -8.81 14.95
C ALA A 97 -11.87 -10.24 14.82
N THR A 98 -11.76 -10.81 13.61
CA THR A 98 -12.37 -12.09 13.26
C THR A 98 -11.56 -12.85 12.23
N GLU A 99 -11.80 -14.14 12.15
CA GLU A 99 -11.35 -15.01 11.07
C GLU A 99 -12.47 -16.00 10.74
N GLY A 100 -12.74 -16.21 9.46
CA GLY A 100 -13.74 -17.18 9.03
C GLY A 100 -15.14 -16.89 9.59
N LEU A 101 -15.86 -17.94 9.98
CA LEU A 101 -17.28 -17.83 10.41
C LEU A 101 -17.49 -17.76 11.92
N ASP A 102 -16.48 -18.12 12.72
CA ASP A 102 -16.65 -18.34 14.16
C ASP A 102 -15.50 -17.86 15.04
N PHE A 103 -14.31 -17.62 14.48
CA PHE A 103 -13.18 -17.17 15.28
C PHE A 103 -13.27 -15.68 15.62
N ARG A 104 -13.25 -15.39 16.92
CA ARG A 104 -13.20 -14.04 17.47
C ARG A 104 -11.84 -13.81 18.12
N ASP A 105 -11.16 -12.74 17.72
CA ASP A 105 -9.90 -12.40 18.35
C ASP A 105 -10.13 -11.90 19.79
N LYS A 106 -9.59 -12.64 20.77
CA LYS A 106 -9.79 -12.35 22.19
C LYS A 106 -9.12 -11.04 22.65
N ALA A 107 -8.13 -10.55 21.92
CA ALA A 107 -7.42 -9.30 22.23
C ALA A 107 -8.04 -8.07 21.56
N PHE A 108 -8.97 -8.26 20.60
CA PHE A 108 -9.58 -7.18 19.83
C PHE A 108 -10.12 -6.05 20.70
N ALA A 109 -11.00 -6.36 21.66
CA ALA A 109 -11.65 -5.35 22.51
C ALA A 109 -10.64 -4.53 23.33
N ARG A 110 -9.58 -5.18 23.84
CA ARG A 110 -8.50 -4.53 24.60
C ARG A 110 -7.79 -3.50 23.71
N HIS A 111 -7.23 -3.94 22.59
CA HIS A 111 -6.49 -3.08 21.67
C HIS A 111 -7.37 -1.96 21.11
N TRP A 112 -8.59 -2.30 20.70
CA TRP A 112 -9.57 -1.35 20.18
C TRP A 112 -9.83 -0.19 21.15
N SER A 113 -9.96 -0.50 22.45
CA SER A 113 -10.15 0.51 23.50
C SER A 113 -8.89 1.34 23.76
N GLN A 114 -7.71 0.72 23.75
CA GLN A 114 -6.44 1.39 24.01
C GLN A 114 -6.10 2.39 22.91
N LEU A 115 -6.23 1.99 21.65
CA LEU A 115 -6.04 2.87 20.50
C LEU A 115 -6.97 4.10 20.58
N ALA A 116 -8.25 3.88 20.90
CA ALA A 116 -9.21 4.97 21.05
C ALA A 116 -8.91 5.93 22.21
N LYS A 117 -8.38 5.43 23.34
CA LYS A 117 -7.97 6.28 24.47
C LYS A 117 -6.77 7.17 24.14
N LYS A 118 -5.84 6.66 23.32
CA LYS A 118 -4.66 7.40 22.87
C LYS A 118 -4.89 8.30 21.67
N GLY A 119 -6.06 8.24 21.04
CA GLY A 119 -6.36 8.98 19.81
C GLY A 119 -5.59 8.47 18.59
N ILE A 120 -5.01 7.26 18.65
CA ILE A 120 -4.37 6.59 17.52
C ILE A 120 -5.47 6.19 16.53
N VAL A 121 -5.24 6.40 15.22
CA VAL A 121 -6.19 5.93 14.19
C VAL A 121 -6.30 4.42 14.30
N ARG A 122 -7.51 3.87 14.29
CA ARG A 122 -7.70 2.42 14.49
C ARG A 122 -8.47 1.78 13.35
N GLY A 123 -8.09 0.55 13.04
CA GLY A 123 -8.77 -0.29 12.06
C GLY A 123 -9.06 -1.68 12.62
N ALA A 124 -10.12 -2.30 12.13
CA ALA A 124 -10.43 -3.70 12.41
C ALA A 124 -10.26 -4.51 11.12
N TYR A 125 -9.61 -5.67 11.19
CA TYR A 125 -9.49 -6.56 10.05
C TYR A 125 -10.13 -7.94 10.27
N HIS A 126 -10.57 -8.52 9.17
CA HIS A 126 -11.11 -9.87 9.07
C HIS A 126 -10.18 -10.74 8.21
N PHE A 127 -9.73 -11.88 8.74
CA PHE A 127 -8.96 -12.86 7.96
C PHE A 127 -9.92 -13.77 7.19
N ALA A 128 -9.82 -13.70 5.87
CA ALA A 128 -10.74 -14.36 4.93
C ALA A 128 -10.49 -15.87 4.81
N HIS A 129 -11.57 -16.62 4.61
CA HIS A 129 -11.53 -18.00 4.12
C HIS A 129 -12.44 -18.14 2.88
N PRO A 130 -11.91 -17.97 1.64
CA PRO A 130 -12.70 -18.01 0.41
C PRO A 130 -13.50 -19.30 0.15
N ALA A 131 -13.24 -20.39 0.87
CA ALA A 131 -14.11 -21.58 0.79
C ALA A 131 -15.48 -21.38 1.45
N ASN A 132 -15.61 -20.42 2.38
CA ASN A 132 -16.85 -20.10 3.09
C ASN A 132 -17.76 -19.15 2.30
N ASN A 133 -18.94 -18.84 2.86
CA ASN A 133 -19.82 -17.84 2.30
C ASN A 133 -19.32 -16.41 2.61
N PRO A 134 -19.07 -15.55 1.60
CA PRO A 134 -18.52 -14.21 1.81
C PRO A 134 -19.45 -13.27 2.58
N ILE A 135 -20.76 -13.43 2.41
CA ILE A 135 -21.75 -12.60 3.10
C ILE A 135 -21.82 -12.98 4.58
N ALA A 136 -21.73 -14.27 4.89
CA ALA A 136 -21.70 -14.74 6.26
C ALA A 136 -20.44 -14.29 7.01
N GLU A 137 -19.26 -14.33 6.37
CA GLU A 137 -18.02 -13.80 6.96
C GLU A 137 -18.08 -12.28 7.18
N ALA A 138 -18.61 -11.53 6.20
CA ALA A 138 -18.79 -10.09 6.34
C ALA A 138 -19.76 -9.73 7.48
N ASP A 139 -20.89 -10.44 7.57
CA ASP A 139 -21.87 -10.22 8.63
C ASP A 139 -21.32 -10.62 10.00
N PHE A 140 -20.53 -11.69 10.09
CA PHE A 140 -19.84 -12.09 11.32
C PHE A 140 -18.81 -11.06 11.78
N PHE A 141 -17.95 -10.58 10.87
CA PHE A 141 -17.01 -9.49 11.13
C PHE A 141 -17.72 -8.26 11.70
N LEU A 142 -18.78 -7.81 11.04
CA LEU A 142 -19.54 -6.64 11.48
C LEU A 142 -20.25 -6.89 12.82
N ALA A 143 -20.78 -8.08 13.06
CA ALA A 143 -21.40 -8.42 14.33
C ALA A 143 -20.40 -8.35 15.50
N VAL A 144 -19.13 -8.70 15.28
CA VAL A 144 -18.08 -8.63 16.30
C VAL A 144 -17.60 -7.19 16.48
N VAL A 145 -17.30 -6.47 15.40
CA VAL A 145 -16.82 -5.08 15.47
C VAL A 145 -17.87 -4.17 16.11
N ASN A 146 -19.16 -4.36 15.80
CA ASN A 146 -20.24 -3.53 16.34
C ASN A 146 -20.59 -3.85 17.81
N GLN A 147 -19.98 -4.86 18.43
CA GLN A 147 -20.03 -5.04 19.90
C GLN A 147 -19.15 -4.03 20.63
N GLN A 148 -18.24 -3.36 19.91
CA GLN A 148 -17.37 -2.33 20.47
C GLN A 148 -17.87 -0.93 20.09
N PRO A 149 -17.57 0.12 20.88
CA PRO A 149 -17.91 1.49 20.52
C PRO A 149 -17.24 1.88 19.19
N ALA A 150 -18.07 2.28 18.23
CA ALA A 150 -17.63 2.82 16.95
C ALA A 150 -17.37 4.33 17.05
N LYS A 151 -16.46 4.83 16.21
CA LYS A 151 -16.16 6.25 16.04
C LYS A 151 -16.03 6.59 14.55
N PRO A 152 -16.31 7.84 14.15
CA PRO A 152 -15.92 8.34 12.85
C PRO A 152 -14.43 8.13 12.62
N GLY A 153 -14.08 7.69 11.42
CA GLY A 153 -12.72 7.37 11.01
C GLY A 153 -12.18 6.01 11.44
N ASP A 154 -12.99 5.16 12.08
CA ASP A 154 -12.63 3.76 12.29
C ASP A 154 -12.51 3.03 10.93
N LEU A 155 -11.34 2.47 10.64
CA LEU A 155 -11.06 1.72 9.41
C LEU A 155 -11.61 0.29 9.50
N LEU A 156 -11.97 -0.28 8.35
CA LEU A 156 -12.34 -1.69 8.20
C LEU A 156 -11.50 -2.31 7.09
N ALA A 157 -11.00 -3.52 7.26
CA ALA A 157 -10.14 -4.19 6.29
C ALA A 157 -10.50 -5.66 6.10
N LEU A 158 -10.35 -6.13 4.85
CA LEU A 158 -10.32 -7.54 4.49
C LEU A 158 -8.87 -7.99 4.37
N ASP A 159 -8.44 -8.96 5.16
CA ASP A 159 -7.17 -9.65 5.01
C ASP A 159 -7.40 -10.89 4.13
N LEU A 160 -6.91 -10.85 2.89
CA LEU A 160 -7.09 -11.87 1.86
C LEU A 160 -5.73 -12.43 1.43
N GLU A 161 -5.36 -13.58 1.98
CA GLU A 161 -4.07 -14.22 1.70
C GLU A 161 -4.14 -15.73 1.46
N THR A 162 -5.33 -16.34 1.54
CA THR A 162 -5.57 -17.75 1.23
C THR A 162 -6.50 -17.91 0.03
N THR A 163 -6.45 -19.07 -0.62
CA THR A 163 -7.40 -19.44 -1.69
C THR A 163 -8.40 -20.49 -1.25
N ASP A 164 -8.09 -21.24 -0.19
CA ASP A 164 -8.81 -22.44 0.25
C ASP A 164 -9.13 -23.41 -0.89
N GLY A 165 -8.19 -23.58 -1.82
CA GLY A 165 -8.34 -24.46 -2.98
C GLY A 165 -9.24 -23.92 -4.10
N ARG A 166 -9.69 -22.66 -3.99
CA ARG A 166 -10.50 -21.99 -5.01
C ARG A 166 -9.67 -21.44 -6.16
N SER A 167 -10.29 -21.35 -7.33
CA SER A 167 -9.71 -20.72 -8.51
C SER A 167 -9.58 -19.19 -8.34
N VAL A 168 -8.78 -18.56 -9.19
CA VAL A 168 -8.57 -17.10 -9.17
C VAL A 168 -9.90 -16.35 -9.31
N SER A 169 -10.79 -16.77 -10.20
CA SER A 169 -12.09 -16.14 -10.41
C SER A 169 -13.01 -16.30 -9.20
N GLU A 170 -13.00 -17.47 -8.54
CA GLU A 170 -13.78 -17.72 -7.32
C GLU A 170 -13.29 -16.84 -6.16
N VAL A 171 -11.98 -16.79 -5.87
CA VAL A 171 -11.42 -15.94 -4.81
C VAL A 171 -11.75 -14.47 -5.07
N ASN A 172 -11.59 -14.02 -6.31
CA ASN A 172 -11.87 -12.64 -6.68
C ASN A 172 -13.37 -12.28 -6.54
N ALA A 173 -14.26 -13.16 -6.98
CA ALA A 173 -15.70 -12.98 -6.83
C ALA A 173 -16.12 -12.98 -5.35
N TRP A 174 -15.52 -13.86 -4.56
CA TRP A 174 -15.72 -13.94 -3.12
C TRP A 174 -15.34 -12.62 -2.43
N ALA A 175 -14.14 -12.10 -2.72
CA ALA A 175 -13.64 -10.85 -2.15
C ALA A 175 -14.55 -9.66 -2.53
N LYS A 176 -14.98 -9.57 -3.80
CA LYS A 176 -15.92 -8.54 -4.25
C LYS A 176 -17.24 -8.58 -3.47
N ALA A 177 -17.78 -9.78 -3.23
CA ALA A 177 -19.02 -9.94 -2.48
C ALA A 177 -18.87 -9.52 -1.01
N TRP A 178 -17.76 -9.92 -0.36
CA TRP A 178 -17.47 -9.53 1.02
C TRP A 178 -17.31 -8.01 1.15
N LEU A 179 -16.49 -7.39 0.29
CA LEU A 179 -16.21 -5.96 0.32
C LEU A 179 -17.47 -5.13 0.07
N ALA A 180 -18.26 -5.53 -0.93
CA ALA A 180 -19.53 -4.87 -1.24
C ALA A 180 -20.53 -4.99 -0.08
N ARG A 181 -20.56 -6.14 0.61
CA ARG A 181 -21.43 -6.34 1.78
C ARG A 181 -21.07 -5.40 2.91
N VAL A 182 -19.78 -5.31 3.25
CA VAL A 182 -19.32 -4.41 4.32
C VAL A 182 -19.57 -2.95 3.95
N GLN A 183 -19.30 -2.55 2.71
CA GLN A 183 -19.58 -1.19 2.24
C GLN A 183 -21.07 -0.85 2.29
N ALA A 184 -21.94 -1.75 1.83
CA ALA A 184 -23.39 -1.53 1.87
C ALA A 184 -23.93 -1.38 3.29
N LYS A 185 -23.34 -2.07 4.28
CA LYS A 185 -23.77 -2.04 5.69
C LYS A 185 -23.23 -0.87 6.49
N THR A 186 -22.12 -0.27 6.06
CA THR A 186 -21.37 0.70 6.87
C THR A 186 -21.16 2.05 6.19
N GLY A 187 -21.35 2.12 4.87
CA GLY A 187 -20.94 3.28 4.06
C GLY A 187 -19.44 3.39 3.84
N VAL A 188 -18.63 2.49 4.41
CA VAL A 188 -17.16 2.52 4.34
C VAL A 188 -16.66 1.62 3.23
N LYS A 189 -15.74 2.11 2.40
CA LYS A 189 -14.97 1.23 1.52
C LYS A 189 -13.91 0.51 2.35
N PRO A 190 -14.02 -0.81 2.59
CA PRO A 190 -13.01 -1.50 3.38
C PRO A 190 -11.68 -1.50 2.63
N MET A 191 -10.58 -1.48 3.36
CA MET A 191 -9.26 -1.70 2.79
C MET A 191 -9.11 -3.18 2.39
N VAL A 192 -8.31 -3.46 1.37
CA VAL A 192 -7.88 -4.81 1.03
C VAL A 192 -6.44 -4.97 1.48
N TYR A 193 -6.21 -5.88 2.42
CA TYR A 193 -4.89 -6.38 2.75
C TYR A 193 -4.56 -7.64 1.99
N SER A 194 -3.32 -7.71 1.49
CA SER A 194 -2.75 -8.89 0.88
C SER A 194 -1.24 -8.72 0.68
N SER A 195 -0.51 -9.83 0.61
CA SER A 195 0.84 -9.81 0.03
C SER A 195 0.82 -9.31 -1.42
N TRP A 196 1.89 -8.67 -1.87
CA TRP A 196 1.99 -8.12 -3.22
C TRP A 196 1.69 -9.18 -4.31
N ASN A 197 2.32 -10.35 -4.21
CA ASN A 197 2.14 -11.43 -5.19
C ASN A 197 0.70 -11.93 -5.24
N PHE A 198 0.08 -12.11 -4.06
CA PHE A 198 -1.29 -12.57 -3.98
C PHE A 198 -2.25 -11.51 -4.55
N ALA A 199 -2.07 -10.24 -4.21
CA ALA A 199 -2.87 -9.15 -4.76
C ALA A 199 -2.72 -9.03 -6.28
N ASN A 200 -1.52 -9.26 -6.81
CA ASN A 200 -1.26 -9.22 -8.25
C ASN A 200 -2.03 -10.32 -9.01
N THR A 201 -2.21 -11.49 -8.40
CA THR A 201 -2.94 -12.61 -9.00
C THR A 201 -4.46 -12.51 -8.78
N TYR A 202 -4.89 -12.18 -7.56
CA TYR A 202 -6.29 -12.31 -7.14
C TYR A 202 -7.05 -10.97 -7.03
N GLY A 203 -6.36 -9.84 -7.23
CA GLY A 203 -6.89 -8.49 -6.95
C GLY A 203 -7.60 -7.79 -8.10
N ALA A 204 -7.79 -8.43 -9.26
CA ALA A 204 -8.39 -7.80 -10.44
C ALA A 204 -9.79 -7.19 -10.15
N GLY A 205 -9.99 -5.91 -10.46
CA GLY A 205 -11.23 -5.18 -10.18
C GLY A 205 -11.50 -4.86 -8.71
N LEU A 206 -10.51 -5.03 -7.81
CA LEU A 206 -10.57 -4.56 -6.42
C LEU A 206 -9.96 -3.16 -6.22
N ALA A 207 -9.38 -2.56 -7.28
CA ALA A 207 -8.69 -1.26 -7.22
C ALA A 207 -9.54 -0.06 -6.79
N GLN A 208 -10.87 -0.23 -6.72
CA GLN A 208 -11.79 0.77 -6.16
C GLN A 208 -11.78 0.86 -4.62
N TYR A 209 -11.13 -0.11 -3.95
CA TYR A 209 -10.93 -0.19 -2.51
C TYR A 209 -9.48 0.19 -2.16
N PRO A 210 -9.23 0.89 -1.03
CA PRO A 210 -7.86 1.24 -0.64
C PRO A 210 -7.01 -0.01 -0.40
N LEU A 211 -5.75 0.02 -0.85
CA LEU A 211 -4.83 -1.11 -0.69
C LEU A 211 -3.96 -0.95 0.56
N TRP A 212 -3.89 -2.01 1.37
CA TRP A 212 -2.88 -2.24 2.40
C TRP A 212 -1.99 -3.39 1.91
N VAL A 213 -0.80 -3.11 1.39
CA VAL A 213 0.03 -4.13 0.73
C VAL A 213 1.16 -4.60 1.62
N ALA A 214 1.38 -5.91 1.72
CA ALA A 214 2.58 -6.47 2.33
C ALA A 214 3.68 -6.71 1.27
N PHE A 215 4.86 -6.12 1.50
CA PHE A 215 6.04 -6.29 0.65
C PHE A 215 7.34 -6.03 1.44
N TYR A 216 8.13 -7.08 1.70
CA TYR A 216 9.26 -6.99 2.64
C TYR A 216 10.65 -6.92 1.98
N SER A 217 10.72 -7.02 0.65
CA SER A 217 12.00 -7.10 -0.08
C SER A 217 12.76 -5.77 -0.18
N GLY A 218 12.25 -4.69 0.43
CA GLY A 218 12.80 -3.34 0.35
C GLY A 218 12.62 -2.69 -1.03
N GLY A 219 12.91 -1.39 -1.12
CA GLY A 219 12.80 -0.61 -2.37
C GLY A 219 11.40 -0.02 -2.62
N ILE A 220 11.17 0.43 -3.85
CA ILE A 220 9.90 1.08 -4.24
C ILE A 220 8.83 0.01 -4.44
N VAL A 221 7.72 0.13 -3.71
CA VAL A 221 6.55 -0.74 -3.90
C VAL A 221 5.67 -0.18 -5.01
N THR A 222 5.70 -0.83 -6.17
CA THR A 222 4.71 -0.59 -7.22
C THR A 222 3.38 -1.23 -6.81
N PRO A 223 2.22 -0.59 -7.01
CA PRO A 223 0.94 -1.22 -6.70
C PRO A 223 0.70 -2.45 -7.61
N PRO A 224 0.23 -3.59 -7.06
CA PRO A 224 -0.08 -4.79 -7.83
C PRO A 224 -1.40 -4.65 -8.61
N ALA A 225 -1.63 -5.55 -9.58
CA ALA A 225 -2.86 -5.63 -10.37
C ALA A 225 -3.32 -4.26 -10.93
N ASP A 226 -4.57 -3.87 -10.67
CA ASP A 226 -5.19 -2.67 -11.23
C ASP A 226 -4.97 -1.42 -10.36
N TRP A 227 -4.44 -1.56 -9.13
CA TRP A 227 -4.23 -0.44 -8.22
C TRP A 227 -3.22 0.57 -8.81
N LYS A 228 -3.42 1.85 -8.49
CA LYS A 228 -2.53 2.96 -8.91
C LYS A 228 -1.71 3.54 -7.76
N SER A 229 -2.11 3.23 -6.53
CA SER A 229 -1.40 3.56 -5.30
C SER A 229 -1.79 2.56 -4.21
N TRP A 230 -1.02 2.54 -3.13
CA TRP A 230 -1.37 1.90 -1.86
C TRP A 230 -1.60 2.98 -0.80
N ALA A 231 -2.47 2.68 0.15
CA ALA A 231 -2.75 3.54 1.31
C ALA A 231 -1.84 3.18 2.48
N ILE A 232 -1.58 1.88 2.69
CA ILE A 232 -0.67 1.38 3.73
C ILE A 232 0.27 0.34 3.09
N HIS A 233 1.53 0.34 3.52
CA HIS A 233 2.52 -0.67 3.16
C HIS A 233 3.06 -1.31 4.45
N GLN A 234 2.80 -2.61 4.61
CA GLN A 234 3.42 -3.44 5.62
C GLN A 234 4.81 -3.87 5.13
N TYR A 235 5.86 -3.37 5.79
CA TYR A 235 7.24 -3.49 5.32
C TYR A 235 8.12 -4.40 6.19
N SER A 236 7.65 -4.80 7.37
CA SER A 236 8.32 -5.78 8.24
C SER A 236 7.28 -6.61 8.99
N GLU A 237 7.65 -7.83 9.34
CA GLU A 237 6.89 -8.75 10.22
C GLU A 237 7.62 -9.00 11.56
N THR A 238 8.79 -8.39 11.75
CA THR A 238 9.68 -8.64 12.89
C THR A 238 10.09 -7.33 13.57
N PRO A 239 10.05 -7.25 14.92
CA PRO A 239 9.54 -8.26 15.87
C PRO A 239 8.00 -8.35 15.94
N ILE A 240 7.34 -7.39 15.33
CA ILE A 240 5.89 -7.18 15.17
C ILE A 240 5.70 -6.64 13.75
N ASP A 241 4.52 -6.83 13.18
CA ASP A 241 4.17 -6.23 11.90
C ASP A 241 4.31 -4.70 11.96
N GLN A 242 5.03 -4.14 10.98
CA GLN A 242 5.32 -2.72 10.89
C GLN A 242 4.80 -2.16 9.58
N ASP A 243 4.07 -1.06 9.69
CA ASP A 243 3.40 -0.41 8.58
C ASP A 243 3.84 1.03 8.42
N ILE A 244 3.79 1.49 7.17
CA ILE A 244 3.93 2.90 6.82
C ILE A 244 2.78 3.32 5.92
N SER A 245 2.39 4.60 6.01
CA SER A 245 1.43 5.23 5.12
C SER A 245 1.98 6.55 4.61
N THR A 246 1.73 6.86 3.34
CA THR A 246 1.93 8.22 2.80
C THR A 246 0.80 9.17 3.18
N LEU A 247 -0.28 8.66 3.77
CA LEU A 247 -1.40 9.45 4.27
C LEU A 247 -1.12 9.91 5.70
N THR A 248 -1.57 11.12 6.03
CA THR A 248 -1.59 11.60 7.41
C THR A 248 -2.65 10.86 8.25
N PRO A 249 -2.59 10.92 9.58
CA PRO A 249 -3.64 10.35 10.43
C PRO A 249 -5.07 10.81 10.08
N ASP A 250 -5.25 12.07 9.69
CA ASP A 250 -6.58 12.58 9.31
C ASP A 250 -7.02 12.06 7.94
N GLN A 251 -6.10 11.92 6.99
CA GLN A 251 -6.40 11.29 5.70
C GLN A 251 -6.73 9.80 5.86
N LEU A 252 -6.07 9.09 6.79
CA LEU A 252 -6.46 7.73 7.14
C LEU A 252 -7.88 7.70 7.72
N ARG A 253 -8.21 8.57 8.69
CA ARG A 253 -9.58 8.66 9.22
C ARG A 253 -10.61 8.94 8.12
N ALA A 254 -10.27 9.73 7.11
CA ALA A 254 -11.17 10.01 5.99
C ALA A 254 -11.51 8.77 5.14
N LEU A 255 -10.73 7.67 5.24
CA LEU A 255 -11.06 6.38 4.62
C LEU A 255 -12.03 5.53 5.46
N GLY A 256 -12.20 5.87 6.74
CA GLY A 256 -12.96 5.08 7.71
C GLY A 256 -14.45 5.42 7.76
N ARG A 257 -15.10 5.04 8.87
CA ARG A 257 -16.52 5.31 9.12
C ARG A 257 -16.87 6.79 8.94
N PRO A 258 -17.97 7.12 8.26
CA PRO A 258 -18.42 8.50 8.15
C PRO A 258 -18.75 9.08 9.53
N ALA A 259 -18.77 10.42 9.59
CA ALA A 259 -19.15 11.17 10.79
C ALA A 259 -20.64 10.99 11.15
#